data_AF-A0A327M187-F1
#
_entry.id   AF-A0A327M187-F1
#
_cell.length_a   1.000
_cell.length_b   1.000
_cell.length_c   1.000
_cell.angle_alpha   90.00
_cell.angle_beta   90.00
_cell.angle_gamma   90.00
#
_symmetry.space_group_name_H-M   'P 1'
#
loop_
_entity.id
_entity.type
_entity.pdbx_description
1 polymer ?
#
loop_
_entity_poly.entity_id
_entity_poly.type
_entity_poly.pdbx_seq_one_letter_code
_entity_poly.pdbx_strand_id
1 'polypeptide(L)' 'MATDPDVWAAQGRLEDAYLEAFRRLPAFAVANVYSAALDEIEDLPKEEQIRCLDRVTATLEDFASGRISLSDLTTPEG' A
#
# COMPACT_ATOMS: atom_id res chain seq x y z
N MET A 1 3.34 -21.33 6.02
CA MET A 1 4.56 -20.51 6.12
C MET A 1 4.72 -19.77 4.81
N ALA A 2 4.77 -18.44 4.86
CA ALA A 2 4.96 -17.61 3.67
C ALA A 2 6.37 -17.73 3.08
N THR A 3 6.47 -17.56 1.77
CA THR A 3 7.68 -17.68 0.95
C THR A 3 7.97 -16.37 0.21
N ASP A 4 9.17 -16.24 -0.38
CA ASP A 4 9.52 -15.05 -1.17
C ASP A 4 8.56 -14.82 -2.36
N PRO A 5 8.11 -15.87 -3.10
CA PRO A 5 7.07 -15.71 -4.10
C PRO A 5 5.74 -15.12 -3.59
N ASP A 6 5.36 -15.41 -2.34
CA ASP A 6 4.14 -14.85 -1.76
C ASP A 6 4.28 -13.34 -1.50
N VAL A 7 5.47 -12.92 -1.04
CA VAL A 7 5.81 -11.50 -0.86
C VAL A 7 5.83 -10.78 -2.22
N TRP A 8 6.45 -11.36 -3.24
CA TRP A 8 6.46 -10.77 -4.59
C TRP A 8 5.06 -10.68 -5.19
N ALA A 9 4.21 -11.69 -4.98
CA ALA A 9 2.82 -11.63 -5.41
C ALA A 9 2.04 -10.50 -4.71
N ALA A 10 2.31 -10.25 -3.42
CA ALA A 10 1.72 -9.13 -2.69
C ALA A 10 2.27 -7.76 -3.16
N GLN A 11 3.56 -7.66 -3.45
CA GLN A 11 4.16 -6.44 -4.01
C GLN A 11 3.57 -6.11 -5.40
N GLY A 12 3.36 -7.12 -6.26
CA GLY A 12 2.72 -6.92 -7.56
C GLY A 12 1.30 -6.37 -7.45
N ARG A 13 0.49 -6.89 -6.51
CA ARG A 13 -0.85 -6.33 -6.23
C ARG A 13 -0.79 -4.89 -5.74
N LEU A 14 0.16 -4.59 -4.86
CA LEU A 14 0.37 -3.23 -4.37
C LEU A 14 0.76 -2.28 -5.52
N GLU A 15 1.64 -2.70 -6.44
CA GLU A 15 2.06 -1.91 -7.61
C GLU A 15 0.90 -1.64 -8.56
N ASP A 16 0.04 -2.63 -8.82
CA ASP A 16 -1.17 -2.46 -9.62
C ASP A 16 -2.13 -1.43 -8.97
N ALA A 17 -2.37 -1.55 -7.66
CA ALA A 17 -3.20 -0.61 -6.91
C ALA A 17 -2.58 0.80 -6.88
N TYR A 18 -1.26 0.91 -6.76
CA TYR A 18 -0.51 2.17 -6.85
C TYR A 18 -0.74 2.85 -8.20
N LEU A 19 -0.55 2.14 -9.31
CA LEU A 19 -0.70 2.71 -10.65
C LEU A 19 -2.14 3.19 -10.91
N GLU A 20 -3.12 2.45 -10.42
CA GLU A 20 -4.53 2.83 -10.56
C GLU A 20 -4.91 4.02 -9.66
N ALA A 21 -4.41 4.04 -8.42
CA ALA A 21 -4.58 5.17 -7.50
C ALA A 21 -3.90 6.44 -8.03
N PHE A 22 -2.69 6.32 -8.59
CA PHE A 22 -1.92 7.42 -9.18
C PHE A 22 -2.66 8.13 -10.32
N ARG A 23 -3.51 7.42 -11.07
CA ARG A 23 -4.33 8.00 -12.13
C ARG A 23 -5.47 8.88 -11.61
N ARG A 24 -5.91 8.69 -10.36
CA ARG A 24 -7.10 9.32 -9.79
C ARG A 24 -6.80 10.31 -8.67
N LEU A 25 -5.69 10.12 -7.98
CA LEU A 25 -5.32 10.87 -6.78
C LEU A 25 -4.07 11.71 -7.05
N PRO A 26 -3.76 12.71 -6.20
CA PRO A 26 -2.52 13.47 -6.29
C PRO A 26 -1.30 12.56 -6.18
N ALA A 27 -0.43 12.61 -7.19
CA ALA A 27 0.80 11.81 -7.30
C ALA A 27 1.62 11.73 -6.00
N PHE A 28 1.78 12.87 -5.31
CA PHE A 28 2.55 12.95 -4.07
C PHE A 28 1.95 12.13 -2.92
N ALA A 29 0.63 12.12 -2.78
CA ALA A 29 -0.04 11.37 -1.71
C ALA A 29 0.11 9.85 -1.92
N VAL A 30 -0.08 9.41 -3.17
CA VAL A 30 0.03 7.99 -3.55
C VAL A 30 1.47 7.50 -3.41
N ALA A 31 2.45 8.31 -3.83
CA ALA A 31 3.87 7.98 -3.68
C ALA A 31 4.30 7.84 -2.21
N ASN A 32 3.82 8.72 -1.32
CA ASN A 32 4.17 8.63 0.09
C ASN A 32 3.66 7.35 0.76
N VAL A 33 2.41 6.94 0.50
CA VAL A 33 1.86 5.69 1.06
C VAL A 33 2.59 4.48 0.53
N TYR A 34 2.88 4.46 -0.76
CA TYR A 34 3.63 3.36 -1.37
C TYR A 34 5.04 3.25 -0.79
N SER A 35 5.76 4.38 -0.67
CA SER A 35 7.10 4.40 -0.08
C SER A 35 7.08 3.96 1.39
N ALA A 36 6.16 4.50 2.19
CA ALA A 36 6.04 4.14 3.61
C ALA A 36 5.75 2.65 3.80
N ALA A 37 4.94 2.04 2.92
CA ALA A 37 4.67 0.61 2.96
C ALA A 37 5.91 -0.23 2.66
N LEU A 38 6.76 0.20 1.72
CA LEU A 38 8.01 -0.49 1.41
C LEU A 38 9.03 -0.36 2.53
N ASP A 39 9.16 0.82 3.13
CA ASP A 39 10.04 1.04 4.29
C ASP A 39 9.58 0.21 5.50
N GLU A 40 8.27 0.09 5.74
CA GLU A 40 7.70 -0.67 6.87
C GLU A 40 8.00 -2.17 6.78
N ILE A 41 8.14 -2.74 5.57
CA ILE A 41 8.29 -4.20 5.39
C ILE A 41 9.73 -4.71 5.43
N GLU A 42 10.75 -3.84 5.38
CA GLU A 42 12.16 -4.26 5.27
C GLU A 42 12.60 -5.21 6.40
N ASP A 43 12.12 -4.99 7.62
CA ASP A 43 12.50 -5.75 8.82
C ASP A 43 11.45 -6.78 9.28
N LEU A 44 10.31 -6.88 8.58
CA LEU A 44 9.20 -7.73 9.03
C LEU A 44 9.36 -9.20 8.61
N PRO A 45 8.83 -10.16 9.38
CA PRO A 45 8.65 -11.53 8.92
C PRO A 45 7.74 -11.59 7.68
N LYS A 46 7.98 -12.54 6.77
CA LYS A 46 7.24 -12.67 5.49
C LYS A 46 5.71 -12.60 5.61
N GLU A 47 5.14 -13.25 6.62
CA GLU A 47 3.68 -13.24 6.83
C GLU A 47 3.17 -11.84 7.23
N GLU A 48 3.97 -11.07 7.97
CA GLU A 48 3.67 -9.70 8.34
C GLU A 48 3.93 -8.73 7.17
N GLN A 49 4.95 -8.98 6.35
CA GLN A 49 5.16 -8.25 5.09
C GLN A 49 3.92 -8.36 4.20
N ILE A 50 3.43 -9.58 3.96
CA ILE A 50 2.23 -9.81 3.13
C ILE A 50 1.01 -9.11 3.72
N ARG A 51 0.78 -9.20 5.03
CA ARG A 51 -0.34 -8.50 5.69
C ARG A 51 -0.23 -6.99 5.55
N CYS A 52 0.97 -6.43 5.70
CA CYS A 52 1.20 -5.00 5.52
C CYS A 52 0.91 -4.57 4.09
N LEU A 53 1.48 -5.28 3.11
CA LEU A 53 1.26 -5.04 1.68
C LEU A 53 -0.22 -5.14 1.29
N ASP A 54 -0.94 -6.16 1.76
CA ASP A 54 -2.37 -6.33 1.49
C ASP A 54 -3.22 -5.22 2.14
N ARG A 55 -2.88 -4.80 3.38
CA ARG A 55 -3.54 -3.67 4.06
C ARG A 55 -3.40 -2.37 3.26
N VAL A 56 -2.19 -2.08 2.78
CA VAL A 56 -1.92 -0.87 2.02
C VAL A 56 -2.56 -0.94 0.63
N THR A 57 -2.56 -2.11 0.00
CA THR A 57 -3.28 -2.38 -1.26
C THR A 57 -4.76 -2.03 -1.11
N ALA A 58 -5.44 -2.60 -0.10
CA ALA A 58 -6.85 -2.33 0.17
C ALA A 58 -7.12 -0.83 0.42
N THR A 59 -6.22 -0.18 1.16
CA THR A 59 -6.27 1.27 1.39
C THR A 59 -6.23 2.06 0.08
N LEU A 60 -5.27 1.77 -0.81
CA LEU A 60 -5.15 2.43 -2.12
C LEU A 60 -6.36 2.16 -3.02
N GLU A 61 -6.89 0.95 -3.02
CA GLU A 61 -8.10 0.58 -3.77
C GLU A 61 -9.34 1.31 -3.27
N ASP A 62 -9.51 1.40 -1.96
CA ASP A 62 -10.63 2.11 -1.34
C ASP A 62 -10.56 3.62 -1.68
N PHE A 63 -9.36 4.24 -1.67
CA PHE A 63 -9.17 5.61 -2.16
C PHE A 63 -9.46 5.76 -3.65
N ALA A 64 -8.92 4.87 -4.49
CA ALA A 64 -9.15 4.90 -5.93
C ALA A 64 -10.64 4.74 -6.29
N SER A 65 -11.41 4.05 -5.43
CA SER A 65 -12.86 3.92 -5.55
C SER A 65 -13.66 5.09 -4.97
N GLY A 66 -13.01 6.04 -4.30
CA GLY A 66 -13.65 7.18 -3.63
C GLY A 66 -14.41 6.80 -2.35
N ARG A 67 -14.17 5.61 -1.79
CA ARG A 67 -14.81 5.13 -0.55
C ARG A 67 -14.22 5.76 0.71
N ILE A 68 -12.99 6.27 0.65
CA ILE A 68 -12.32 7.00 1.73
C ILE A 68 -11.75 8.33 1.19
N SER A 69 -11.61 9.33 2.06
CA SER A 69 -11.15 10.67 1.69
C SER A 69 -9.63 10.79 1.84
N LEU A 70 -8.97 11.53 0.94
CA LEU A 70 -7.52 11.80 0.99
C LEU A 70 -7.01 12.29 2.36
N SER A 71 -7.86 12.92 3.18
CA SER A 71 -7.52 13.34 4.54
C SER A 71 -7.19 12.18 5.49
N ASP A 72 -7.77 10.99 5.24
CA ASP A 72 -7.51 9.77 6.02
C ASP A 72 -6.12 9.17 5.71
N LEU A 73 -5.49 9.63 4.62
CA LEU A 73 -4.23 9.13 4.06
C LEU A 73 -3.00 9.85 4.64
N THR A 74 -3.18 11.11 5.08
CA THR A 74 -2.08 12.01 5.48
C THR A 74 -2.05 12.33 6.96
N THR A 75 -2.76 11.57 7.81
CA THR A 75 -2.71 11.79 9.25
C THR A 75 -1.59 10.92 9.82
N PRO A 76 -0.36 11.44 10.03
CA PRO A 76 0.49 10.84 11.03
C PRO A 76 -0.27 10.96 12.35
N GLU A 77 -0.39 9.86 13.10
CA GLU A 77 -0.75 9.99 14.50
C GLU A 77 0.26 11.00 15.13
N GLY A 78 -0.30 12.04 15.77
CA GLY A 78 0.38 13.31 16.04
C GLY A 78 1.50 13.29 17.06
#